data_AF-A0A2V8VXE5-F1
#
_entry.id   AF-A0A2V8VXE5-F1
#
_cell.length_a   1.000
_cell.length_b   1.000
_cell.length_c   1.000
_cell.angle_alpha   90.00
_cell.angle_beta   90.00
_cell.angle_gamma   90.00
#
_symmetry.space_group_name_H-M   'P 1'
#
loop_
_entity.id
_entity.type
_entity.pdbx_description
1 polymer ?
#
loop_
_entity_poly.entity_id
_entity_poly.type
_entity_poly.pdbx_seq_one_letter_code
_entity_poly.pdbx_strand_id
1 'polypeptide(L)'
;MASGKIDTSDTEVFGVSLDSPAANAAFAKQIGISFPLLSDMNRKMLKAYGILKGYDVQNETYEWALRANIVIDKQGVIQFVEEGDSAVDPNTALTMCTTLHKKEPAK
;
A
#
# COMPACT_ATOMS: atom_id res chain seq x y z
N MET A 1 -13.09 -9.91 15.18
CA MET A 1 -12.18 -9.43 14.12
C MET A 1 -11.30 -10.59 13.70
N ALA A 2 -11.43 -11.07 12.47
CA ALA A 2 -10.62 -12.19 12.00
C ALA A 2 -9.17 -11.71 11.81
N SER A 3 -8.25 -12.17 12.64
CA SER A 3 -6.82 -12.07 12.37
C SER A 3 -6.52 -13.03 11.22
N GLY A 4 -6.52 -12.53 9.99
CA GLY A 4 -6.19 -13.31 8.79
C GLY A 4 -4.93 -12.78 8.14
N LYS A 5 -4.24 -13.67 7.40
CA LYS A 5 -3.11 -13.31 6.55
C LYS A 5 -3.61 -13.21 5.11
N ILE A 6 -3.07 -12.26 4.33
CA ILE A 6 -3.24 -12.28 2.88
C ILE A 6 -2.60 -13.57 2.37
N ASP A 7 -3.34 -14.33 1.58
CA ASP A 7 -2.82 -15.54 0.94
C ASP A 7 -1.78 -15.13 -0.11
N THR A 8 -0.52 -15.47 0.16
CA THR A 8 0.61 -15.09 -0.70
C THR A 8 0.89 -16.09 -1.82
N SER A 9 0.06 -17.12 -1.97
CA SER A 9 0.16 -18.07 -3.11
C SER A 9 -0.38 -17.49 -4.42
N ASP A 10 -1.32 -16.55 -4.34
CA ASP A 10 -2.00 -15.94 -5.49
C ASP A 10 -2.17 -14.42 -5.34
N THR A 11 -1.53 -13.81 -4.33
CA THR A 11 -1.50 -12.36 -4.11
C THR A 11 -0.10 -11.92 -3.69
N GLU A 12 0.44 -10.90 -4.34
CA GLU A 12 1.70 -10.28 -3.92
C GLU A 12 1.41 -9.02 -3.09
N VAL A 13 2.19 -8.81 -2.04
CA VAL A 13 2.05 -7.65 -1.15
C VAL A 13 3.28 -6.77 -1.27
N PHE A 14 3.09 -5.49 -1.56
CA PHE A 14 4.16 -4.49 -1.59
C PHE A 14 3.85 -3.37 -0.59
N GLY A 15 4.84 -3.00 0.20
CA GLY A 15 4.87 -1.69 0.84
C GLY A 15 5.44 -0.66 -0.11
N VAL A 16 5.00 0.59 -0.02
CA VAL A 16 5.59 1.72 -0.76
C VAL A 16 5.85 2.88 0.20
N SER A 17 7.04 3.46 0.14
CA SER A 17 7.40 4.67 0.90
C SER A 17 8.07 5.71 0.01
N LEU A 18 7.95 6.99 0.39
CA LEU A 18 8.66 8.11 -0.22
C LEU A 18 10.17 8.09 0.12
N ASP A 19 10.60 7.28 1.09
CA ASP A 19 11.98 7.18 1.54
C ASP A 19 12.89 6.44 0.55
N SER A 20 14.20 6.62 0.73
CA SER A 20 15.22 5.97 -0.09
C SER A 20 15.24 4.44 0.03
N PRO A 21 15.73 3.72 -0.99
CA PRO A 21 15.89 2.27 -0.91
C PRO A 21 16.70 1.83 0.31
N ALA A 22 17.76 2.58 0.67
CA ALA A 22 18.60 2.27 1.83
C ALA A 22 17.85 2.47 3.16
N ALA A 23 17.09 3.56 3.29
CA ALA A 23 16.28 3.82 4.48
C ALA A 23 15.15 2.78 4.63
N ASN A 24 14.45 2.45 3.53
CA ASN A 24 13.45 1.40 3.51
C ASN A 24 14.03 0.03 3.88
N ALA A 25 15.20 -0.34 3.37
CA ALA A 25 15.86 -1.60 3.70
C ALA A 25 16.24 -1.68 5.19
N ALA A 26 16.77 -0.59 5.76
CA ALA A 26 17.09 -0.51 7.18
C ALA A 26 15.82 -0.62 8.05
N PHE A 27 14.76 0.09 7.69
CA PHE A 27 13.49 0.05 8.39
C PHE A 27 12.83 -1.33 8.32
N ALA A 28 12.76 -1.93 7.13
CA ALA A 28 12.23 -3.27 6.93
C ALA A 28 12.95 -4.32 7.78
N LYS A 29 14.29 -4.24 7.87
CA LYS A 29 15.08 -5.09 8.76
C LYS A 29 14.77 -4.84 10.23
N GLN A 30 14.63 -3.58 10.64
CA GLN A 30 14.37 -3.21 12.04
C GLN A 30 13.03 -3.76 12.54
N ILE A 31 11.98 -3.69 11.72
CA ILE A 31 10.63 -4.10 12.14
C ILE A 31 10.22 -5.50 11.65
N GLY A 32 11.13 -6.21 10.97
CA GLY A 32 10.90 -7.59 10.52
C GLY A 32 9.83 -7.71 9.44
N ILE A 33 9.74 -6.74 8.52
CA ILE A 33 8.85 -6.84 7.36
C ILE A 33 9.26 -8.06 6.52
N SER A 34 8.28 -8.87 6.12
CA SER A 34 8.48 -10.10 5.33
C SER A 34 8.11 -9.94 3.84
N PHE A 35 7.78 -8.73 3.39
CA PHE A 35 7.39 -8.42 2.02
C PHE A 35 8.22 -7.23 1.47
N PRO A 36 8.31 -7.04 0.14
CA PRO A 36 9.13 -5.96 -0.40
C PRO A 36 8.60 -4.57 -0.02
N LEU A 37 9.50 -3.70 0.46
CA LEU A 37 9.22 -2.28 0.71
C LEU A 37 9.87 -1.42 -0.39
N LEU A 38 9.04 -1.00 -1.34
CA LEU A 38 9.44 -0.22 -2.52
C LEU A 38 9.69 1.25 -2.16
N SER A 39 10.59 1.88 -2.91
CA SER A 39 10.88 3.30 -2.82
C SER A 39 10.24 4.05 -3.99
N ASP A 40 9.42 5.05 -3.70
CA ASP A 40 8.89 6.03 -4.65
C ASP A 40 9.47 7.43 -4.39
N MET A 41 10.78 7.54 -4.10
CA MET A 41 11.45 8.84 -3.91
C MET A 41 11.21 9.83 -5.06
N ASN A 42 10.97 9.31 -6.27
CA ASN A 42 10.70 10.11 -7.46
C ASN A 42 9.25 10.61 -7.55
N ARG A 43 8.38 10.22 -6.60
CA ARG A 43 6.98 10.62 -6.43
C ARG A 43 6.06 10.22 -7.58
N LYS A 44 6.48 9.34 -8.50
CA LYS A 44 5.71 9.02 -9.71
C LYS A 44 4.46 8.22 -9.37
N MET A 45 4.62 7.16 -8.57
CA MET A 45 3.50 6.30 -8.20
C MET A 45 2.53 7.04 -7.29
N LEU A 46 3.03 7.70 -6.24
CA LEU A 46 2.18 8.40 -5.28
C LEU A 46 1.33 9.49 -5.96
N LYS A 47 1.90 10.22 -6.95
CA LYS A 47 1.13 11.18 -7.76
C LYS A 47 0.12 10.51 -8.69
N ALA A 48 0.53 9.45 -9.38
CA ALA A 48 -0.35 8.75 -10.32
C ALA A 48 -1.58 8.12 -9.63
N TYR A 49 -1.42 7.68 -8.38
CA TYR A 49 -2.47 7.08 -7.57
C TYR A 49 -3.23 8.10 -6.72
N GLY A 50 -2.88 9.40 -6.77
CA GLY A 50 -3.59 10.45 -6.02
C GLY A 50 -3.31 10.48 -4.52
N ILE A 51 -2.29 9.74 -4.05
CA ILE A 51 -1.99 9.53 -2.62
C ILE A 51 -0.76 10.34 -2.14
N LEU A 52 -0.35 11.35 -2.89
CA LEU A 52 0.63 12.35 -2.44
C LEU A 52 -0.10 13.62 -2.01
N LYS A 53 0.08 14.04 -0.76
CA LYS A 53 -0.60 15.21 -0.19
C LYS A 53 0.40 16.25 0.30
N GLY A 54 0.13 17.51 -0.04
CA GLY A 54 0.84 18.68 0.49
C GLY A 54 0.32 19.09 1.85
N TYR A 55 1.22 19.47 2.75
CA TYR A 55 0.93 20.02 4.07
C TYR A 55 1.75 21.29 4.25
N ASP A 56 1.07 22.38 4.58
CA ASP A 56 1.73 23.66 4.83
C ASP A 56 2.21 23.72 6.28
N VAL A 57 3.53 23.84 6.44
CA VAL A 57 4.21 23.91 7.73
C VAL A 57 5.13 25.12 7.71
N GLN A 58 4.86 26.10 8.59
CA GLN A 58 5.72 27.28 8.78
C GLN A 58 6.07 28.04 7.48
N ASN A 59 5.08 28.25 6.60
CA ASN A 59 5.21 28.91 5.28
C ASN A 59 5.95 28.09 4.21
N GLU A 60 6.19 26.81 4.45
CA GLU A 60 6.72 25.88 3.46
C GLU A 60 5.73 24.72 3.23
N THR A 61 5.61 24.26 1.98
CA THR A 61 4.75 23.12 1.65
C THR A 61 5.60 21.85 1.57
N TYR A 62 5.23 20.85 2.38
CA TYR A 62 5.85 19.53 2.39
C TYR A 62 4.90 18.48 1.80
N GLU A 63 5.40 17.57 0.96
CA GLU A 63 4.59 16.51 0.35
C GLU A 63 4.84 15.16 1.02
N TRP A 64 3.80 14.55 1.60
CA TRP A 64 3.87 13.25 2.26
C TRP A 64 2.91 12.26 1.59
N ALA A 65 3.23 10.96 1.68
CA ALA A 65 2.33 9.90 1.24
C ALA A 65 1.17 9.76 2.23
N LEU A 66 -0.06 9.68 1.72
CA LEU A 66 -1.20 9.23 2.50
C LEU A 66 -1.00 7.78 2.94
N ARG A 67 -1.64 7.39 4.05
CA ARG A 67 -1.75 5.98 4.42
C ARG A 67 -2.80 5.37 3.52
N ALA A 68 -2.42 4.43 2.67
CA ALA A 68 -3.33 3.85 1.68
C ALA A 68 -3.20 2.33 1.56
N ASN A 69 -4.34 1.67 1.36
CA ASN A 69 -4.48 0.30 0.89
C ASN A 69 -5.04 0.35 -0.53
N ILE A 70 -4.33 -0.24 -1.50
CA ILE A 70 -4.79 -0.32 -2.89
C ILE A 70 -4.78 -1.78 -3.30
N VAL A 71 -5.93 -2.28 -3.79
CA VAL A 71 -6.06 -3.65 -4.29
C VAL A 71 -6.23 -3.61 -5.81
N ILE A 72 -5.36 -4.34 -6.50
CA ILE A 72 -5.30 -4.43 -7.95
C ILE A 72 -5.52 -5.90 -8.33
N ASP A 73 -6.40 -6.16 -9.29
CA ASP A 73 -6.61 -7.52 -9.79
C ASP A 73 -5.51 -7.95 -10.78
N LYS A 74 -5.59 -9.21 -11.23
CA LYS A 74 -4.62 -9.80 -12.17
C LYS A 74 -4.67 -9.18 -13.57
N GLN A 75 -5.71 -8.40 -13.89
CA GLN A 75 -5.83 -7.66 -15.15
C GLN A 75 -5.28 -6.22 -15.03
N GLY A 76 -4.77 -5.84 -13.85
CA GLY A 76 -4.21 -4.53 -13.58
C GLY A 76 -5.26 -3.46 -13.27
N VAL A 77 -6.50 -3.87 -12.96
CA VAL A 77 -7.57 -2.93 -12.62
C VAL A 77 -7.62 -2.73 -11.11
N ILE A 78 -7.71 -1.47 -10.68
CA ILE A 78 -7.89 -1.12 -9.26
C ILE A 78 -9.32 -1.52 -8.86
N GLN A 79 -9.41 -2.47 -7.94
CA GLN A 79 -10.68 -2.97 -7.39
C GLN A 79 -11.07 -2.24 -6.10
N PHE A 80 -10.09 -1.63 -5.41
CA PHE A 80 -10.32 -0.95 -4.15
C PHE A 80 -9.21 0.06 -3.84
N VAL A 81 -9.60 1.20 -3.27
CA VAL A 81 -8.71 2.20 -2.68
C VAL A 81 -9.31 2.63 -1.34
N GLU A 82 -8.49 2.59 -0.30
CA GLU A 82 -8.78 3.19 1.00
C GLU A 82 -7.57 4.03 1.39
N GLU A 83 -7.78 5.30 1.69
CA GLU A 83 -6.71 6.24 2.01
C GLU A 83 -7.11 7.17 3.16
N GLY A 84 -6.13 7.67 3.90
CA GLY A 84 -6.35 8.63 4.97
C GLY A 84 -5.08 9.28 5.49
N ASP A 85 -5.27 10.38 6.23
CA ASP A 85 -4.19 11.06 6.94
C ASP A 85 -3.69 10.25 8.16
N SER A 86 -4.46 9.27 8.62
CA SER A 86 -4.13 8.35 9.71
C SER A 86 -4.06 6.90 9.22
N ALA A 87 -3.57 5.99 10.06
CA ALA A 87 -3.52 4.57 9.73
C ALA A 87 -4.91 4.06 9.27
N VAL A 88 -4.93 3.43 8.11
CA VAL A 88 -6.10 2.74 7.54
C VAL A 88 -6.22 1.33 8.12
N ASP A 89 -7.42 0.73 8.09
CA ASP A 89 -7.64 -0.62 8.64
C ASP A 89 -7.05 -1.69 7.70
N PRO A 90 -6.01 -2.42 8.11
CA PRO A 90 -5.41 -3.45 7.26
C PRO A 90 -6.36 -4.63 6.97
N ASN A 91 -7.41 -4.85 7.77
CA ASN A 91 -8.37 -5.93 7.54
C ASN A 91 -9.27 -5.67 6.33
N THR A 92 -9.40 -4.42 5.90
CA THR A 92 -10.16 -4.06 4.70
C THR A 92 -9.52 -4.69 3.46
N ALA A 93 -8.19 -4.56 3.31
CA ALA A 93 -7.43 -5.18 2.22
C ALA A 93 -7.58 -6.72 2.22
N LEU A 94 -7.47 -7.36 3.38
CA LEU A 94 -7.66 -8.80 3.53
C LEU A 94 -9.06 -9.26 3.04
N THR A 95 -10.10 -8.52 3.44
CA THR A 95 -11.48 -8.81 3.06
C THR A 95 -11.68 -8.69 1.56
N MET A 96 -11.08 -7.67 0.94
CA MET A 96 -11.14 -7.45 -0.50
C MET A 96 -10.43 -8.56 -1.28
N CYS A 97 -9.20 -8.92 -0.92
CA CYS A 97 -8.48 -10.02 -1.58
C CYS A 97 -9.25 -11.34 -1.48
N THR A 98 -9.78 -11.65 -0.28
CA THR A 98 -10.58 -12.87 -0.07
C THR A 98 -11.86 -12.89 -0.92
N THR A 99 -12.48 -11.72 -1.12
CA THR A 99 -13.71 -11.60 -1.91
C THR A 99 -13.43 -11.73 -3.40
N LEU A 100 -12.33 -11.16 -3.89
CA LEU A 100 -11.92 -11.27 -5.29
C LEU A 100 -11.63 -12.72 -5.68
N HIS A 101 -10.90 -13.47 -4.83
CA HIS A 101 -10.66 -14.91 -5.07
C HIS A 101 -11.95 -15.74 -5.13
N LYS A 102 -13.01 -15.35 -4.42
CA LYS A 102 -14.33 -16.02 -4.50
C LYS A 102 -15.12 -15.67 -5.76
N LYS A 103 -14.81 -14.53 -6.40
CA LYS A 103 -15.49 -14.04 -7.60
C LYS A 103 -14.83 -14.52 -8.89
N GLU A 104 -13.54 -14.85 -8.88
CA GLU A 104 -12.91 -15.51 -10.02
C GLU A 104 -13.58 -16.88 -10.23
N PRO A 105 -14.26 -17.11 -11.37
CA PRO A 105 -14.85 -18.42 -11.63
C PRO A 105 -13.73 -19.46 -11.73
N ALA A 106 -13.92 -20.61 -11.09
CA ALA A 106 -13.11 -21.79 -11.36
C ALA A 106 -13.07 -22.02 -12.87
N LYS A 107 -11.88 -21.90 -13.44
CA LYS A 107 -11.65 -22.11 -14.87
C LYS A 107 -11.84 -23.58 -15.23
#